data_AF-A0A7C4EV05-F1
#
_entry.id   AF-A0A7C4EV05-F1
#
_cell.length_a   1.000
_cell.length_b   1.000
_cell.length_c   1.000
_cell.angle_alpha   90.00
_cell.angle_beta   90.00
_cell.angle_gamma   90.00
#
_symmetry.space_group_name_H-M   'P 1'
#
loop_
_entity.id
_entity.type
_entity.pdbx_description
1 polymer ?
#
loop_
_entity_poly.entity_id
_entity_poly.type
_entity_poly.pdbx_seq_one_letter_code
_entity_poly.pdbx_strand_id
1 'polypeptide(L)'
;MPSKEQSVREAQKEYFLRKSEERIQSLKEKGVDDVAISKDPQVKRYKAKIKQINAALQRIDQLRRQTETLQQRKEQKRAEKEAARAAEIAGEIKKKEKKKAEEEPPPAKGKKKAPAAGKAPGQAKAPAKKK
;
A
#
# COMPACT_ATOMS: atom_id res chain seq x y z
N MET A 1 7.87 4.42 -10.71
CA MET A 1 8.23 3.16 -10.03
C MET A 1 9.28 3.53 -8.99
N PRO A 2 9.03 3.32 -7.68
CA PRO A 2 9.89 3.81 -6.61
C PRO A 2 11.36 3.41 -6.77
N SER A 3 11.61 2.17 -7.24
CA SER A 3 12.96 1.64 -7.47
C SER A 3 13.75 2.40 -8.54
N LYS A 4 13.11 2.87 -9.62
CA LYS A 4 13.79 3.66 -10.67
C LYS A 4 14.12 5.07 -10.19
N GLU A 5 13.29 5.64 -9.30
CA GLU A 5 13.54 6.97 -8.74
C GLU A 5 14.65 6.93 -7.69
N GLN A 6 14.75 5.85 -6.90
CA GLN A 6 15.85 5.65 -5.95
C GLN A 6 17.20 5.58 -6.66
N SER A 7 17.33 4.73 -7.69
CA SER A 7 18.61 4.56 -8.40
C SER A 7 19.10 5.85 -9.07
N VAL A 8 18.20 6.65 -9.64
CA VAL A 8 18.54 7.97 -10.20
C VAL A 8 19.03 8.92 -9.12
N ARG A 9 18.39 8.93 -7.95
CA ARG A 9 18.79 9.79 -6.82
C ARG A 9 20.14 9.35 -6.25
N GLU A 10 20.40 8.05 -6.15
CA GLU A 10 21.69 7.50 -5.75
C GLU A 10 22.80 7.90 -6.73
N ALA A 11 22.59 7.74 -8.03
CA ALA A 11 23.54 8.18 -9.06
C ALA A 11 23.81 9.69 -9.00
N GLN A 12 22.77 10.51 -8.77
CA GLN A 12 22.94 11.95 -8.57
C GLN A 12 23.76 12.27 -7.31
N LYS A 13 23.55 11.53 -6.21
CA LYS A 13 24.34 11.68 -4.98
C LYS A 13 25.81 11.40 -5.25
N GLU A 14 26.12 10.28 -5.90
CA GLU A 14 27.49 9.91 -6.27
C GLU A 14 28.15 10.95 -7.17
N TYR A 15 27.42 11.46 -8.15
CA TYR A 15 27.90 12.53 -9.02
C TYR A 15 28.30 13.79 -8.23
N PHE A 16 27.44 14.25 -7.31
CA PHE A 16 27.74 15.44 -6.52
C PHE A 16 28.82 15.20 -5.45
N LEU A 17 28.95 13.98 -4.95
CA LEU A 17 30.06 13.59 -4.07
C LEU A 17 31.40 13.71 -4.82
N ARG A 18 31.52 13.08 -5.98
CA ARG A 18 32.71 13.19 -6.84
C ARG A 18 33.05 14.64 -7.17
N LYS A 19 32.06 15.44 -7.59
CA LYS A 19 32.28 16.87 -7.87
C LYS A 19 32.75 17.67 -6.66
N SER A 20 32.25 17.32 -5.46
CA SER A 20 32.70 17.96 -4.23
C SER A 20 34.14 17.59 -3.89
N GLU A 21 34.53 16.33 -4.09
CA GLU A 21 35.87 15.83 -3.84
C GLU A 21 36.88 16.41 -4.82
N GLU A 22 36.57 16.39 -6.13
CA GLU A 22 37.36 17.03 -7.18
C GLU A 22 37.63 18.51 -6.87
N ARG A 23 36.58 19.24 -6.44
CA ARG A 23 36.73 20.65 -6.08
C ARG A 23 37.63 20.83 -4.86
N ILE A 24 37.43 20.04 -3.81
CA ILE A 24 38.24 20.10 -2.60
C ILE A 24 39.71 19.80 -2.93
N GLN A 25 39.98 18.76 -3.70
CA GLN A 25 41.34 18.40 -4.14
C GLN A 25 41.99 19.55 -4.93
N SER A 26 41.29 20.11 -5.91
CA SER A 26 41.80 21.24 -6.70
C SER A 26 42.10 22.50 -5.88
N LEU A 27 41.40 22.70 -4.75
CA LEU A 27 41.66 23.81 -3.84
C LEU A 27 42.85 23.52 -2.92
N LYS A 28 43.01 22.27 -2.47
CA LYS A 28 44.17 21.84 -1.69
C LYS A 28 45.47 21.93 -2.50
N GLU A 29 45.44 21.53 -3.77
CA GLU A 29 46.58 21.67 -4.69
C GLU A 29 46.99 23.13 -4.89
N LYS A 30 46.04 24.06 -4.77
CA LYS A 30 46.29 25.51 -4.81
C LYS A 30 46.73 26.10 -3.47
N GLY A 31 46.94 25.27 -2.45
CA GLY A 31 47.34 25.70 -1.11
C GLY A 31 46.26 26.43 -0.32
N VAL A 32 44.98 26.21 -0.65
CA VAL A 32 43.87 26.82 0.11
C VAL A 32 43.64 26.04 1.41
N ASP A 33 43.61 26.75 2.53
CA ASP A 33 43.34 26.16 3.85
C ASP A 33 41.97 25.49 3.93
N ASP A 34 41.88 24.41 4.72
CA ASP A 34 40.63 23.65 4.93
C ASP A 34 39.47 24.52 5.44
N VAL A 35 39.76 25.55 6.25
CA VAL A 35 38.76 26.52 6.72
C VAL A 35 38.16 27.31 5.57
N ALA A 36 39.00 27.77 4.62
CA ALA A 36 38.55 28.48 3.44
C ALA A 36 37.83 27.55 2.46
N ILE A 37 38.31 26.31 2.28
CA ILE A 37 37.62 25.27 1.48
C ILE A 37 36.21 24.99 2.03
N SER A 38 36.04 24.93 3.35
CA SER A 38 34.72 24.73 3.96
C SER A 38 33.74 25.88 3.66
N LYS A 39 34.28 27.09 3.44
CA LYS A 39 33.52 28.30 3.14
C LYS A 39 33.26 28.48 1.64
N ASP A 40 33.95 27.73 0.77
CA ASP A 40 33.82 27.79 -0.69
C ASP A 40 32.35 27.62 -1.14
N PRO A 41 31.81 28.53 -1.97
CA PRO A 41 30.42 28.49 -2.40
C PRO A 41 30.05 27.23 -3.19
N GLN A 42 30.96 26.70 -4.02
CA GLN A 42 30.69 25.50 -4.81
C GLN A 42 30.64 24.26 -3.92
N VAL A 43 31.59 24.11 -3.00
CA VAL A 43 31.59 23.03 -2.00
C VAL A 43 30.31 23.07 -1.16
N LYS A 44 29.90 24.25 -0.69
CA LYS A 44 28.62 24.44 0.03
C LYS A 44 27.42 24.04 -0.81
N ARG A 45 27.38 24.44 -2.09
CA ARG A 45 26.30 24.10 -3.02
C ARG A 45 26.20 22.59 -3.26
N TYR A 46 27.33 21.92 -3.48
CA TYR A 46 27.35 20.46 -3.65
C TYR A 46 26.89 19.74 -2.38
N LYS A 47 27.38 20.15 -1.21
CA LYS A 47 26.92 19.62 0.09
C LYS A 47 25.41 19.84 0.29
N ALA A 48 24.88 21.00 -0.07
CA ALA A 48 23.45 21.28 0.01
C ALA A 48 22.64 20.36 -0.93
N LYS A 49 23.13 20.11 -2.16
CA LYS A 49 22.50 19.18 -3.10
C LYS A 49 22.51 17.74 -2.58
N ILE A 50 23.62 17.29 -2.01
CA ILE A 50 23.72 15.97 -1.37
C ILE A 50 22.69 15.85 -0.22
N LYS A 51 22.55 16.88 0.62
CA LYS A 51 21.53 16.90 1.70
C LYS A 51 20.10 16.80 1.15
N GLN A 52 19.78 17.55 0.10
CA GLN A 52 18.47 17.48 -0.56
C GLN A 52 18.17 16.08 -1.10
N ILE A 53 19.17 15.43 -1.70
CA ILE A 53 19.03 14.08 -2.25
C ILE A 53 18.85 13.06 -1.12
N ASN A 54 19.64 13.14 -0.05
CA ASN A 54 19.49 12.26 1.11
C ASN A 54 18.11 12.40 1.76
N ALA A 55 17.59 13.62 1.90
CA ALA A 55 16.24 13.84 2.43
C ALA A 55 15.17 13.21 1.52
N ALA A 56 15.35 13.27 0.20
CA ALA A 56 14.45 12.61 -0.75
C ALA A 56 14.51 11.08 -0.62
N LEU A 57 15.71 10.49 -0.52
CA LEU A 57 15.89 9.04 -0.30
C LEU A 57 15.21 8.58 0.99
N GLN A 58 15.42 9.30 2.09
CA GLN A 58 14.76 9.02 3.38
C GLN A 58 13.24 9.06 3.27
N ARG A 59 12.68 10.01 2.52
CA ARG A 59 11.24 10.08 2.28
C ARG A 59 10.73 8.88 1.49
N ILE A 60 11.46 8.42 0.49
CA ILE A 60 11.09 7.22 -0.27
C ILE A 60 11.10 6.00 0.66
N ASP A 61 12.11 5.86 1.50
CA ASP A 61 12.21 4.75 2.45
C ASP A 61 11.06 4.77 3.48
N GLN A 62 10.68 5.94 3.97
CA GLN A 62 9.52 6.09 4.85
C GLN A 62 8.22 5.64 4.16
N LEU A 63 7.99 6.07 2.91
CA LEU A 63 6.81 5.66 2.14
C LEU A 63 6.81 4.16 1.86
N ARG A 64 7.97 3.57 1.60
CA ARG A 64 8.13 2.13 1.43
C ARG A 64 7.73 1.37 2.69
N ARG A 65 8.26 1.77 3.86
CA ARG A 65 7.89 1.17 5.16
C ARG A 65 6.40 1.33 5.47
N GLN A 66 5.81 2.48 5.18
CA GLN A 66 4.36 2.69 5.34
C GLN A 66 3.56 1.75 4.44
N THR A 67 4.01 1.53 3.21
CA THR A 67 3.35 0.60 2.28
C THR A 67 3.46 -0.84 2.76
N GLU A 68 4.65 -1.27 3.20
CA GLU A 68 4.90 -2.61 3.74
C GLU A 68 4.04 -2.88 5.00
N THR A 69 3.98 -1.93 5.93
CA THR A 69 3.11 -2.06 7.13
C THR A 69 1.62 -2.11 6.80
N LEU A 70 1.17 -1.35 5.80
CA LEU A 70 -0.22 -1.41 5.34
C LEU A 70 -0.55 -2.74 4.65
N GLN A 71 0.40 -3.31 3.90
CA GLN A 71 0.24 -4.65 3.30
C GLN A 71 0.13 -5.73 4.38
N GLN A 72 1.05 -5.74 5.34
CA GLN A 72 1.01 -6.67 6.48
C GLN A 72 -0.31 -6.57 7.27
N ARG A 73 -0.78 -5.35 7.55
CA ARG A 73 -2.08 -5.14 8.23
C ARG A 73 -3.26 -5.63 7.40
N LYS A 74 -3.22 -5.50 6.09
CA LYS A 74 -4.28 -6.02 5.19
C LYS A 74 -4.28 -7.54 5.19
N GLU A 75 -3.11 -8.16 5.17
CA GLU A 75 -2.95 -9.62 5.24
C GLU A 75 -3.43 -10.18 6.58
N GLN A 76 -3.04 -9.57 7.70
CA GLN A 76 -3.54 -9.93 9.03
C GLN A 76 -5.07 -9.83 9.11
N LYS A 77 -5.66 -8.73 8.65
CA LYS A 77 -7.12 -8.56 8.64
C LYS A 77 -7.84 -9.54 7.72
N ARG A 78 -7.20 -10.00 6.64
CA ARG A 78 -7.76 -11.05 5.76
C ARG A 78 -7.75 -12.39 6.47
N ALA A 79 -6.62 -12.75 7.09
CA ALA A 79 -6.49 -13.98 7.87
C ALA A 79 -7.50 -14.02 9.04
N GLU A 80 -7.66 -12.92 9.78
CA GLU A 80 -8.66 -12.81 10.86
C GLU A 80 -10.09 -12.98 10.34
N LYS A 81 -10.43 -12.37 9.20
CA LYS A 81 -11.76 -12.49 8.59
C LYS A 81 -12.04 -13.91 8.07
N GLU A 82 -11.03 -14.57 7.51
CA GLU A 82 -11.15 -15.96 7.06
C GLU A 82 -11.30 -16.91 8.26
N ALA A 83 -10.55 -16.68 9.34
CA ALA A 83 -10.71 -17.42 10.59
C ALA A 83 -12.10 -17.19 11.24
N ALA A 84 -12.59 -15.95 11.24
CA ALA A 84 -13.93 -15.63 11.75
C ALA A 84 -15.02 -16.30 10.93
N ARG A 85 -14.94 -16.26 9.59
CA ARG A 85 -15.88 -16.97 8.71
C ARG A 85 -15.82 -18.48 8.90
N ALA A 86 -14.64 -19.07 9.06
CA ALA A 86 -14.49 -20.49 9.33
C ALA A 86 -15.11 -20.88 10.68
N ALA A 87 -14.95 -20.03 11.71
CA ALA A 87 -15.55 -20.24 13.03
C ALA A 87 -17.09 -20.12 13.01
N GLU A 88 -17.65 -19.16 12.26
CA GLU A 88 -19.10 -19.01 12.07
C GLU A 88 -19.70 -20.24 11.38
N ILE A 89 -19.08 -20.71 10.30
CA ILE A 89 -19.53 -21.92 9.58
C ILE A 89 -19.45 -23.15 10.50
N ALA A 90 -18.35 -23.33 11.24
CA ALA A 90 -18.20 -24.43 12.18
C ALA A 90 -19.23 -24.37 13.35
N GLY A 91 -19.55 -23.17 13.82
CA GLY A 91 -20.55 -22.95 14.87
C GLY A 91 -21.98 -23.22 14.41
N GLU A 92 -22.33 -22.86 13.17
CA GLU A 92 -23.64 -23.16 12.58
C GLU A 92 -23.83 -24.66 12.30
N ILE A 93 -22.79 -25.36 11.84
CA ILE A 93 -22.84 -26.81 11.61
C ILE A 93 -23.08 -27.54 12.94
N LYS A 94 -22.35 -27.17 14.01
CA LYS A 94 -22.57 -27.76 15.35
C LYS A 94 -23.96 -27.48 15.92
N LYS A 95 -24.55 -26.30 15.65
CA LYS A 95 -25.93 -25.99 16.06
C LYS A 95 -26.97 -26.81 15.29
N LYS A 96 -26.73 -27.09 14.01
CA LYS A 96 -27.61 -27.94 13.19
C LYS A 96 -27.53 -29.42 13.58
N GLU A 97 -26.35 -29.93 13.95
CA GLU A 97 -26.20 -31.32 14.44
C GLU A 97 -26.87 -31.54 15.80
N LYS A 98 -26.79 -30.58 16.73
CA LYS A 98 -27.54 -30.68 18.00
C LYS A 98 -29.06 -30.66 17.78
N LYS A 99 -29.58 -29.89 16.81
CA LYS A 99 -31.01 -29.88 16.49
C LYS A 99 -31.49 -31.16 15.79
N LYS A 100 -30.63 -31.85 15.04
CA LYS A 100 -30.98 -33.12 14.37
C LYS A 100 -30.86 -34.35 15.26
N ALA A 101 -30.21 -34.25 16.42
CA ALA A 101 -30.09 -35.37 17.36
C ALA A 101 -31.29 -35.49 18.32
N GLU A 102 -32.18 -34.48 18.38
CA GLU A 102 -33.34 -34.48 19.28
C GLU A 102 -34.68 -34.75 18.55
N GLU A 103 -34.70 -34.78 17.22
CA GLU A 103 -35.96 -34.90 16.48
C GLU A 103 -35.81 -35.80 15.24
N GLU A 104 -36.24 -37.06 15.36
CA GLU A 104 -36.99 -37.83 14.34
C GLU A 104 -37.39 -39.21 14.91
N PRO A 105 -38.49 -39.87 14.45
CA PRO A 105 -39.68 -39.41 13.68
C PRO A 105 -40.99 -40.13 14.21
N PRO A 106 -42.17 -40.27 13.52
CA PRO A 106 -42.55 -39.96 12.12
C PRO A 106 -44.03 -39.42 11.95
N PRO A 107 -44.77 -39.58 10.81
CA PRO A 107 -44.92 -38.57 9.74
C PRO A 107 -46.38 -38.32 9.25
N ALA A 108 -46.69 -37.23 8.53
CA ALA A 108 -47.87 -37.21 7.63
C ALA A 108 -47.91 -36.09 6.57
N LYS A 109 -47.86 -36.54 5.29
CA LYS A 109 -48.70 -36.17 4.13
C LYS A 109 -49.27 -34.74 4.00
N GLY A 110 -49.02 -34.08 2.86
CA GLY A 110 -49.84 -32.94 2.44
C GLY A 110 -49.45 -32.29 1.11
N LYS A 111 -50.25 -32.50 0.07
CA LYS A 111 -50.01 -32.14 -1.34
C LYS A 111 -50.30 -30.65 -1.68
N LYS A 112 -49.51 -30.12 -2.63
CA LYS A 112 -49.86 -29.27 -3.80
C LYS A 112 -50.46 -27.86 -3.56
N LYS A 113 -49.81 -26.81 -4.07
CA LYS A 113 -49.92 -26.20 -5.44
C LYS A 113 -49.44 -24.74 -5.39
N ALA A 114 -48.64 -24.32 -6.37
CA ALA A 114 -48.29 -22.94 -6.71
C ALA A 114 -48.65 -22.69 -8.20
N PRO A 115 -48.59 -21.46 -8.75
CA PRO A 115 -48.55 -20.14 -8.14
C PRO A 115 -49.62 -19.16 -8.71
N ALA A 116 -49.73 -18.02 -8.04
CA ALA A 116 -50.57 -16.88 -8.37
C ALA A 116 -50.13 -16.12 -9.62
N ALA A 117 -51.13 -15.59 -10.34
CA ALA A 117 -50.99 -14.56 -11.34
C ALA A 117 -50.82 -13.17 -10.70
N GLY A 118 -50.05 -12.31 -11.37
CA GLY A 118 -50.23 -10.85 -11.34
C GLY A 118 -49.26 -10.05 -10.48
N LYS A 119 -48.36 -9.29 -11.14
CA LYS A 119 -48.32 -7.82 -11.13
C LYS A 119 -47.05 -7.28 -11.78
N ALA A 120 -47.21 -6.55 -12.89
CA ALA A 120 -46.35 -5.41 -13.25
C ALA A 120 -46.64 -4.26 -12.25
N PRO A 121 -45.76 -3.26 -12.01
CA PRO A 121 -45.33 -2.22 -12.98
C PRO A 121 -43.80 -1.94 -12.88
N GLY A 122 -43.07 -1.22 -13.73
CA GLY A 122 -43.33 0.01 -14.47
C GLY A 122 -42.30 1.08 -14.02
N GLN A 123 -41.75 1.83 -14.98
CA GLN A 123 -40.85 3.01 -14.87
C GLN A 123 -39.35 2.69 -14.63
N ALA A 124 -38.36 3.38 -15.21
CA ALA A 124 -38.34 4.69 -15.85
C ALA A 124 -37.28 4.75 -16.97
N LYS A 125 -37.60 5.54 -18.01
CA LYS A 125 -36.71 5.94 -19.10
C LYS A 125 -35.75 7.06 -18.65
N ALA A 126 -34.62 7.09 -19.37
CA ALA A 126 -33.66 8.19 -19.60
C ALA A 126 -32.56 8.43 -18.56
N PRO A 127 -31.31 8.63 -19.06
CA PRO A 127 -30.85 10.02 -19.07
C PRO A 127 -30.40 10.51 -20.45
N ALA A 128 -30.71 11.78 -20.68
CA ALA A 128 -30.26 12.62 -21.76
C ALA A 128 -28.78 13.02 -21.62
N LYS A 129 -28.11 13.16 -22.77
CA LYS A 129 -27.26 14.29 -23.20
C LYS A 129 -26.10 13.79 -24.05
N LYS A 130 -26.05 14.27 -25.30
CA LYS A 130 -24.83 14.75 -25.99
C LYS A 130 -25.21 15.18 -27.40
N LYS A 131 -25.28 16.48 -27.64
CA LYS A 131 -24.35 17.22 -28.51
C LYS A 131 -24.63 18.71 -28.39
#